data_AF-A0A960V3I1-F1
#
_entry.id   AF-A0A960V3I1-F1
#
_cell.length_a   1.000
_cell.length_b   1.000
_cell.length_c   1.000
_cell.angle_alpha   90.00
_cell.angle_beta   90.00
_cell.angle_gamma   90.00
#
_symmetry.space_group_name_H-M   'P 1'
#
loop_
_entity.id
_entity.type
_entity.pdbx_description
1 polymer ?
#
loop_
_entity_poly.entity_id
_entity_poly.type
_entity_poly.pdbx_seq_one_letter_code
_entity_poly.pdbx_strand_id
1 'polypeptide(L)'
;MLTDKQLHFQFPTRHKPGKNGTSAGYRLPGWLLVLTCLAIATACRQGVVHTVVIDPGHGGVQKSTPDDKWDPIQKRYLGSYLSGMSTEVNGKRVYEHIEVLKLARRLHVWLELTHTDQGWREFLALLKKFSDQKSFQRIYFDSSLTRTDSWLDHELDADDPDVNAPYRLYDYPDSKSGQMQPGRISRINQLEPELIVSLHNNPAGSGHSGGMAAVLAPAWGTFALIRKIDEGQEPEIRFLRTPWAQTWLITDPGWSVFQAARADTWVYFHGYRTTADGSPDRSKNRGIRQNMVQWSYADKPGWEAKYNPDQRGPYAIRHADFQASGPFFDRERSRFESWRRSGGPLGYGGDNHYASDELMRFAQYGFRTLAKELRTDGAIGPINPPYTSTYSLPTFSNAIVAYLEIAYLNRKRDRQLMTAYREELAQSLAVGIYSLFAGLELKPRAWPFVPDGSAINFEKYGRYFRDVSE
;
A
#
# COMPACT_ATOMS: atom_id res chain seq x y z
N MET A 1 7.22 44.36 6.68
CA MET A 1 8.48 44.47 7.46
C MET A 1 9.27 43.18 7.24
N LEU A 2 10.37 43.32 6.48
CA LEU A 2 11.65 42.57 6.44
C LEU A 2 11.64 41.15 7.07
N THR A 3 11.65 40.06 6.29
CA THR A 3 12.76 39.35 5.58
C THR A 3 13.73 38.55 6.48
N ASP A 4 13.91 37.29 6.05
CA ASP A 4 15.03 36.36 6.20
C ASP A 4 15.61 36.01 7.58
N LYS A 5 15.71 34.69 7.83
CA LYS A 5 16.97 34.07 8.27
C LYS A 5 17.01 32.57 7.95
N GLN A 6 17.88 32.24 7.00
CA GLN A 6 18.51 30.95 6.80
C GLN A 6 19.33 30.54 8.03
N LEU A 7 19.40 29.24 8.30
CA LEU A 7 20.54 28.62 8.99
C LEU A 7 20.94 27.35 8.24
N HIS A 8 22.05 27.48 7.51
CA HIS A 8 22.83 26.40 6.94
C HIS A 8 23.59 25.65 8.03
N PHE A 9 23.67 24.32 7.94
CA PHE A 9 24.74 23.54 8.55
C PHE A 9 25.52 22.81 7.45
N GLN A 10 26.81 23.11 7.40
CA GLN A 10 27.80 22.55 6.48
C GLN A 10 28.28 21.17 6.95
N PHE A 11 28.44 20.24 6.02
CA PHE A 11 29.16 18.98 6.24
C PHE A 11 30.66 19.16 5.92
N PRO A 12 31.58 18.56 6.69
CA PRO A 12 33.01 18.70 6.44
C PRO A 12 33.49 17.82 5.29
N THR A 13 34.33 18.40 4.44
CA THR A 13 35.01 17.80 3.30
C THR A 13 36.16 16.89 3.73
N ARG A 14 36.33 15.75 3.05
CA ARG A 14 37.45 14.81 3.23
C ARG A 14 38.71 15.31 2.51
N HIS A 15 39.80 15.49 3.26
CA HIS A 15 41.14 15.62 2.72
C HIS A 15 41.76 14.25 2.38
N LYS A 16 42.40 14.16 1.21
CA LYS A 16 43.39 13.13 0.85
C LYS A 16 44.77 13.50 1.42
N PRO A 17 45.64 12.51 1.68
CA PRO A 17 47.05 12.70 1.35
C PRO A 17 47.69 11.51 0.61
N GLY A 18 48.74 11.83 -0.15
CA GLY A 18 49.52 10.95 -1.01
C GLY A 18 50.66 10.19 -0.30
N LYS A 19 51.42 9.44 -1.12
CA LYS A 19 52.44 8.45 -0.75
C LYS A 19 53.86 9.03 -0.59
N ASN A 20 54.64 8.40 0.29
CA ASN A 20 56.03 7.88 0.14
C ASN A 20 56.99 8.23 1.30
N GLY A 21 57.75 7.23 1.79
CA GLY A 21 59.18 7.41 2.15
C GLY A 21 59.67 7.09 3.57
N THR A 22 59.98 5.81 3.83
CA THR A 22 61.19 5.25 4.54
C THR A 22 61.72 5.74 5.91
N SER A 23 61.80 4.77 6.84
CA SER A 23 62.99 4.26 7.58
C SER A 23 63.09 4.39 9.13
N ALA A 24 63.48 3.24 9.72
CA ALA A 24 64.26 3.00 10.95
C ALA A 24 63.66 3.17 12.37
N GLY A 25 63.33 2.02 12.98
CA GLY A 25 63.90 1.49 14.24
C GLY A 25 63.68 2.22 15.58
N TYR A 26 63.04 1.55 16.55
CA TYR A 26 63.57 1.18 17.88
C TYR A 26 62.46 0.48 18.72
N ARG A 27 62.89 -0.41 19.64
CA ARG A 27 62.08 -1.35 20.42
C ARG A 27 61.76 -0.85 21.85
N LEU A 28 60.54 -1.15 22.31
CA LEU A 28 60.05 -1.47 23.69
C LEU A 28 59.95 -0.31 24.72
N PRO A 29 59.16 -0.43 25.82
CA PRO A 29 58.15 -1.45 26.22
C PRO A 29 56.78 -0.89 26.69
N GLY A 30 55.77 -1.76 26.73
CA GLY A 30 54.84 -1.96 27.87
C GLY A 30 53.89 -0.84 28.33
N TRP A 31 52.62 -1.24 28.47
CA TRP A 31 51.54 -0.62 29.27
C TRP A 31 50.72 0.49 28.59
N LEU A 32 49.52 0.11 28.13
CA LEU A 32 48.20 0.62 28.54
C LEU A 32 47.21 0.48 27.37
N LEU A 33 46.72 -0.74 27.12
CA LEU A 33 45.61 -0.96 26.20
C LEU A 33 44.31 -0.73 26.98
N VAL A 34 43.82 0.52 26.94
CA VAL A 34 42.43 0.84 27.23
C VAL A 34 41.61 0.23 26.08
N LEU A 35 41.21 -1.02 26.26
CA LEU A 35 40.14 -1.63 25.46
C LEU A 35 38.83 -0.99 25.91
N THR A 36 38.45 0.10 25.25
CA THR A 36 37.05 0.52 25.17
C THR A 36 36.33 -0.56 24.38
N CYS A 37 35.92 -1.62 25.07
CA CYS A 37 34.88 -2.51 24.58
C CYS A 37 33.62 -1.66 24.41
N LEU A 38 33.39 -1.19 23.17
CA LEU A 38 32.07 -0.79 22.72
C LEU A 38 31.23 -2.07 22.67
N ALA A 39 30.80 -2.53 23.85
CA ALA A 39 29.71 -3.48 23.95
C ALA A 39 28.47 -2.75 23.43
N ILE A 40 28.20 -2.90 22.13
CA ILE A 40 26.86 -2.68 21.61
C ILE A 40 25.99 -3.65 22.39
N ALA A 41 25.30 -3.12 23.40
CA ALA A 41 24.24 -3.82 24.08
C ALA A 41 23.16 -4.11 23.03
N THR A 42 23.26 -5.26 22.38
CA THR A 42 22.09 -5.96 21.86
C THR A 42 21.31 -6.39 23.10
N ALA A 43 20.59 -5.44 23.69
CA ALA A 43 19.51 -5.75 24.60
C ALA A 43 18.60 -6.70 23.82
N CYS A 44 18.57 -7.96 24.25
CA CYS A 44 17.64 -8.95 23.77
C CYS A 44 16.24 -8.31 23.80
N ARG A 45 15.69 -7.95 22.62
CA ARG A 45 14.33 -7.42 22.51
C ARG A 45 13.40 -8.53 22.99
N GLN A 46 12.96 -8.46 24.25
CA GLN A 46 11.91 -9.33 24.76
C GLN A 46 10.57 -8.82 24.23
N GLY A 47 10.21 -9.24 23.03
CA GLY A 47 8.87 -9.05 22.46
C GLY A 47 8.81 -9.41 20.97
N VAL A 48 7.59 -9.55 20.47
CA VAL A 48 7.33 -9.95 19.08
C VAL A 48 7.56 -8.73 18.19
N VAL A 49 8.38 -8.89 17.15
CA VAL A 49 8.65 -7.87 16.14
C VAL A 49 7.77 -8.16 14.93
N HIS A 50 7.05 -7.14 14.47
CA HIS A 50 6.17 -7.22 13.31
C HIS A 50 6.55 -6.15 12.29
N THR A 51 6.59 -6.52 11.01
CA THR A 51 6.97 -5.60 9.94
C THR A 51 5.74 -4.94 9.33
N VAL A 52 5.70 -3.61 9.36
CA VAL A 52 4.57 -2.81 8.85
C VAL A 52 5.06 -1.79 7.84
N VAL A 53 4.52 -1.82 6.62
CA VAL A 53 4.84 -0.82 5.60
C VAL A 53 3.68 0.16 5.48
N ILE A 54 3.97 1.44 5.66
CA ILE A 54 3.04 2.54 5.47
C ILE A 54 3.29 3.12 4.06
N ASP A 55 2.29 3.01 3.20
CA ASP A 55 2.35 3.42 1.81
C ASP A 55 1.51 4.69 1.57
N PRO A 56 2.09 5.91 1.67
CA PRO A 56 1.39 7.10 1.24
C PRO A 56 1.24 7.11 -0.29
N GLY A 57 -0.01 7.03 -0.75
CA GLY A 57 -0.39 6.96 -2.16
C GLY A 57 0.28 8.03 -3.05
N HIS A 58 0.50 7.69 -4.32
CA HIS A 58 1.04 8.62 -5.34
C HIS A 58 2.45 9.13 -4.99
N GLY A 59 2.74 10.41 -5.23
CA GLY A 59 4.03 11.07 -4.93
C GLY A 59 4.60 11.84 -6.11
N GLY A 60 4.25 11.42 -7.33
CA GLY A 60 4.66 12.05 -8.57
C GLY A 60 3.64 13.03 -9.15
N VAL A 61 3.88 13.40 -10.41
CA VAL A 61 3.11 14.37 -11.20
C VAL A 61 2.57 13.73 -12.48
N GLN A 62 1.39 14.16 -12.92
CA GLN A 62 0.83 13.66 -14.18
C GLN A 62 1.56 14.29 -15.36
N LYS A 63 2.03 13.46 -16.30
CA LYS A 63 2.65 13.90 -17.55
C LYS A 63 1.66 13.82 -18.71
N SER A 64 1.94 14.59 -19.77
CA SER A 64 1.19 14.54 -21.03
C SER A 64 1.39 13.24 -21.80
N THR A 65 2.52 12.56 -21.58
CA THR A 65 2.86 11.26 -22.17
C THR A 65 2.67 10.12 -21.17
N PRO A 66 2.53 8.86 -21.66
CA PRO A 66 2.59 7.69 -20.79
C PRO A 66 3.90 7.64 -20.00
N ASP A 67 3.79 7.38 -18.70
CA ASP A 67 4.90 7.45 -17.75
C ASP A 67 4.76 6.50 -16.55
N ASP A 68 3.78 5.59 -16.62
CA ASP A 68 3.56 4.53 -15.63
C ASP A 68 3.28 3.21 -16.35
N LYS A 69 3.55 2.10 -15.66
CA LYS A 69 3.42 0.72 -16.17
C LYS A 69 4.29 0.46 -17.39
N TRP A 70 5.61 0.30 -17.18
CA TRP A 70 6.52 -0.11 -18.23
C TRP A 70 6.20 -1.53 -18.70
N ASP A 71 5.86 -1.68 -19.98
CA ASP A 71 5.62 -2.98 -20.61
C ASP A 71 6.91 -3.49 -21.27
N PRO A 72 7.52 -4.57 -20.75
CA PRO A 72 8.76 -5.13 -21.32
C PRO A 72 8.56 -5.73 -22.71
N ILE A 73 7.33 -6.11 -23.10
CA ILE A 73 7.04 -6.63 -24.44
C ILE A 73 7.08 -5.51 -25.47
N GLN A 74 6.35 -4.42 -25.21
CA GLN A 74 6.26 -3.29 -26.14
C GLN A 74 7.36 -2.25 -25.95
N LYS A 75 8.17 -2.39 -24.89
CA LYS A 75 9.24 -1.45 -24.48
C LYS A 75 8.75 -0.01 -24.41
N ARG A 76 7.62 0.20 -23.74
CA ARG A 76 7.01 1.51 -23.53
C ARG A 76 6.15 1.53 -22.26
N TYR A 77 5.89 2.73 -21.74
CA TYR A 77 4.88 2.93 -20.71
C TYR A 77 3.46 2.81 -21.31
N LEU A 78 2.57 2.11 -20.60
CA LEU A 78 1.20 1.84 -21.05
C LEU A 78 0.16 2.86 -20.56
N GLY A 79 0.50 3.69 -19.57
CA GLY A 79 -0.44 4.66 -19.01
C GLY A 79 0.24 5.92 -18.50
N SER A 80 -0.53 6.99 -18.33
CA SER A 80 -0.08 8.18 -17.62
C SER A 80 0.12 7.88 -16.14
N TYR A 81 1.06 8.59 -15.52
CA TYR A 81 1.22 8.56 -14.07
C TYR A 81 -0.05 9.07 -13.37
N LEU A 82 -0.52 8.31 -12.37
CA LEU A 82 -1.67 8.67 -11.54
C LEU A 82 -1.19 9.48 -10.34
N SER A 83 -1.27 10.82 -10.42
CA SER A 83 -0.78 11.76 -9.38
C SER A 83 -1.70 11.91 -8.17
N GLY A 84 -2.87 11.26 -8.20
CA GLY A 84 -3.91 11.40 -7.19
C GLY A 84 -4.76 12.65 -7.43
N MET A 85 -5.74 12.87 -6.56
CA MET A 85 -6.66 13.99 -6.68
C MET A 85 -6.04 15.28 -6.14
N SER A 86 -6.49 16.42 -6.68
CA SER A 86 -6.19 17.75 -6.13
C SER A 86 -7.43 18.62 -6.09
N THR A 87 -7.47 19.55 -5.14
CA THR A 87 -8.56 20.53 -5.02
C THR A 87 -8.00 21.89 -4.67
N GLU A 88 -8.71 22.95 -5.03
CA GLU A 88 -8.38 24.30 -4.61
C GLU A 88 -9.13 24.66 -3.32
N VAL A 89 -8.44 25.28 -2.38
CA VAL A 89 -8.99 25.77 -1.11
C VAL A 89 -8.40 27.15 -0.86
N ASN A 90 -9.25 28.18 -0.86
CA ASN A 90 -8.85 29.58 -0.64
C ASN A 90 -7.69 30.02 -1.56
N GLY A 91 -7.77 29.69 -2.86
CA GLY A 91 -6.73 30.03 -3.85
C GLY A 91 -5.45 29.21 -3.76
N LYS A 92 -5.38 28.19 -2.88
CA LYS A 92 -4.22 27.29 -2.76
C LYS A 92 -4.59 25.88 -3.17
N ARG A 93 -3.71 25.24 -3.94
CA ARG A 93 -3.86 23.84 -4.34
C ARG A 93 -3.51 22.92 -3.16
N VAL A 94 -4.39 21.97 -2.87
CA VAL A 94 -4.16 20.89 -1.91
C VAL A 94 -4.10 19.60 -2.71
N TYR A 95 -3.01 18.86 -2.53
CA TYR A 95 -2.74 17.61 -3.24
C TYR A 95 -2.88 16.43 -2.31
N GLU A 96 -3.54 15.37 -2.77
CA GLU A 96 -3.66 14.11 -2.05
C GLU A 96 -2.29 13.58 -1.59
N HIS A 97 -1.34 13.48 -2.53
CA HIS A 97 -0.02 12.90 -2.27
C HIS A 97 0.77 13.63 -1.18
N ILE A 98 0.48 14.92 -0.94
CA ILE A 98 1.08 15.69 0.15
C ILE A 98 0.38 15.37 1.48
N GLU A 99 -0.95 15.37 1.49
CA GLU A 99 -1.71 15.18 2.72
C GLU A 99 -1.60 13.75 3.27
N VAL A 100 -1.59 12.73 2.40
CA VAL A 100 -1.37 11.34 2.82
C VAL A 100 0.07 11.10 3.27
N LEU A 101 1.07 11.79 2.69
CA LEU A 101 2.46 11.71 3.18
C LEU A 101 2.60 12.29 4.58
N LYS A 102 1.97 13.43 4.86
CA LYS A 102 1.97 14.03 6.21
C LYS A 102 1.33 13.09 7.22
N LEU A 103 0.22 12.44 6.87
CA LEU A 103 -0.43 11.45 7.73
C LEU A 103 0.48 10.23 7.95
N ALA A 104 1.06 9.69 6.88
CA ALA A 104 1.95 8.52 6.93
C ALA A 104 3.16 8.76 7.82
N ARG A 105 3.86 9.89 7.65
CA ARG A 105 4.96 10.31 8.53
C ARG A 105 4.50 10.40 9.98
N ARG A 106 3.25 10.84 10.22
CA ARG A 106 2.77 10.93 11.59
C ARG A 106 2.48 9.57 12.22
N LEU A 107 1.80 8.71 11.49
CA LEU A 107 1.55 7.32 11.85
C LEU A 107 2.86 6.56 12.15
N HIS A 108 3.87 6.70 11.29
CA HIS A 108 5.17 6.05 11.46
C HIS A 108 5.80 6.36 12.83
N VAL A 109 5.83 7.62 13.27
CA VAL A 109 6.40 7.95 14.59
C VAL A 109 5.60 7.35 15.75
N TRP A 110 4.28 7.24 15.64
CA TRP A 110 3.50 6.55 16.68
C TRP A 110 3.85 5.07 16.77
N LEU A 111 4.13 4.41 15.64
CA LEU A 111 4.62 3.03 15.64
C LEU A 111 6.05 2.92 16.20
N GLU A 112 6.93 3.88 15.89
CA GLU A 112 8.31 3.92 16.41
C GLU A 112 8.39 4.05 17.93
N LEU A 113 7.38 4.65 18.58
CA LEU A 113 7.31 4.70 20.04
C LEU A 113 7.40 3.31 20.69
N THR A 114 7.02 2.25 19.97
CA THR A 114 7.09 0.89 20.50
C THR A 114 8.51 0.38 20.77
N HIS A 115 9.55 1.03 20.24
CA HIS A 115 10.94 0.55 20.29
C HIS A 115 11.67 0.84 21.61
N THR A 116 11.26 1.88 22.35
CA THR A 116 11.94 2.30 23.59
C THR A 116 11.02 2.19 24.79
N ASP A 117 11.57 2.00 26.01
CA ASP A 117 10.74 1.92 27.21
C ASP A 117 9.99 3.22 27.52
N GLN A 118 10.60 4.36 27.15
CA GLN A 118 9.92 5.65 27.23
C GLN A 118 8.79 5.74 26.20
N GLY A 119 9.07 5.48 24.93
CA GLY A 119 8.06 5.53 23.88
C GLY A 119 6.92 4.53 24.15
N TRP A 120 7.23 3.34 24.66
CA TRP A 120 6.21 2.37 25.01
C TRP A 120 5.28 2.87 26.12
N ARG A 121 5.81 3.61 27.11
CA ARG A 121 4.95 4.25 28.14
C ARG A 121 4.01 5.29 27.52
N GLU A 122 4.49 6.05 26.54
CA GLU A 122 3.68 7.02 25.80
C GLU A 122 2.61 6.33 24.93
N PHE A 123 2.99 5.29 24.20
CA PHE A 123 2.07 4.48 23.40
C PHE A 123 1.03 3.76 24.27
N LEU A 124 1.45 3.21 25.41
CA LEU A 124 0.56 2.60 26.40
C LEU A 124 -0.44 3.62 26.97
N ALA A 125 -0.01 4.84 27.22
CA ALA A 125 -0.91 5.92 27.64
C ALA A 125 -1.96 6.23 26.57
N LEU A 126 -1.59 6.14 25.29
CA LEU A 126 -2.53 6.22 24.17
C LEU A 126 -3.52 5.04 24.17
N LEU A 127 -3.04 3.79 24.25
CA LEU A 127 -3.88 2.58 24.29
C LEU A 127 -4.94 2.65 25.40
N LYS A 128 -4.55 3.12 26.60
CA LYS A 128 -5.46 3.31 27.75
C LYS A 128 -6.56 4.35 27.55
N LYS A 129 -6.45 5.23 26.54
CA LYS A 129 -7.56 6.11 26.14
C LYS A 129 -8.68 5.31 25.45
N PHE A 130 -8.33 4.22 24.77
CA PHE A 130 -9.24 3.40 23.95
C PHE A 130 -9.79 2.18 24.70
N SER A 131 -9.00 1.61 25.61
CA SER A 131 -9.26 0.34 26.31
C SER A 131 -9.07 0.47 27.82
N ASP A 132 -9.86 -0.29 28.59
CA ASP A 132 -9.69 -0.48 30.05
C ASP A 132 -9.06 -1.85 30.39
N GLN A 133 -8.54 -2.58 29.39
CA GLN A 133 -7.91 -3.89 29.63
C GLN A 133 -6.71 -3.76 30.57
N LYS A 134 -6.52 -4.78 31.41
CA LYS A 134 -5.56 -4.72 32.54
C LYS A 134 -4.11 -4.79 32.09
N SER A 135 -3.83 -5.50 31.00
CA SER A 135 -2.48 -5.74 30.49
C SER A 135 -2.42 -5.51 28.98
N PHE A 136 -1.29 -5.00 28.52
CA PHE A 136 -1.01 -4.77 27.11
C PHE A 136 0.30 -5.46 26.77
N GLN A 137 0.27 -6.33 25.75
CA GLN A 137 1.49 -6.94 25.22
C GLN A 137 2.28 -5.87 24.49
N ARG A 138 3.59 -5.77 24.78
CA ARG A 138 4.44 -4.92 23.94
C ARG A 138 4.73 -5.63 22.63
N ILE A 139 4.36 -4.97 21.55
CA ILE A 139 4.73 -5.32 20.18
C ILE A 139 5.77 -4.29 19.72
N TYR A 140 6.79 -4.74 19.00
CA TYR A 140 7.73 -3.86 18.31
C TYR A 140 7.34 -3.78 16.83
N PHE A 141 6.96 -2.60 16.35
CA PHE A 141 6.65 -2.41 14.95
C PHE A 141 7.89 -1.92 14.20
N ASP A 142 8.49 -2.79 13.39
CA ASP A 142 9.49 -2.37 12.42
C ASP A 142 8.76 -1.73 11.24
N SER A 143 8.61 -0.40 11.31
CA SER A 143 7.74 0.34 10.42
C SER A 143 8.53 1.10 9.36
N SER A 144 8.10 1.02 8.10
CA SER A 144 8.78 1.68 6.97
C SER A 144 7.82 2.52 6.14
N LEU A 145 8.32 3.61 5.56
CA LEU A 145 7.58 4.45 4.61
C LEU A 145 8.00 4.12 3.17
N THR A 146 7.04 3.93 2.25
CA THR A 146 7.37 3.64 0.84
C THR A 146 7.97 4.83 0.08
N ARG A 147 7.76 6.03 0.62
CA ARG A 147 8.41 7.29 0.22
C ARG A 147 8.42 8.26 1.39
N THR A 148 9.42 9.12 1.42
CA THR A 148 9.58 10.15 2.45
C THR A 148 9.40 11.55 1.90
N ASP A 149 9.06 11.71 0.63
CA ASP A 149 9.01 12.98 -0.11
C ASP A 149 7.91 12.95 -1.20
N SER A 150 7.75 14.08 -1.87
CA SER A 150 6.94 14.29 -3.07
C SER A 150 7.80 14.88 -4.18
N TRP A 151 7.40 14.77 -5.44
CA TRP A 151 8.07 15.43 -6.57
C TRP A 151 8.27 16.94 -6.34
N LEU A 152 7.38 17.58 -5.59
CA LEU A 152 7.48 18.99 -5.20
C LEU A 152 8.66 19.32 -4.27
N ASP A 153 9.26 18.31 -3.64
CA ASP A 153 10.43 18.45 -2.77
C ASP A 153 11.75 18.33 -3.56
N HIS A 154 11.69 18.03 -4.87
CA HIS A 154 12.85 17.87 -5.74
C HIS A 154 13.01 19.05 -6.69
N GLU A 155 14.22 19.22 -7.23
CA GLU A 155 14.56 20.26 -8.22
C GLU A 155 14.23 19.85 -9.67
N LEU A 156 13.50 18.74 -9.86
CA LEU A 156 13.11 18.26 -11.19
C LEU A 156 11.82 18.94 -11.66
N ASP A 157 11.82 19.39 -12.91
CA ASP A 157 10.62 19.90 -13.57
C ASP A 157 9.59 18.79 -13.79
N ALA A 158 8.31 19.16 -13.88
CA ALA A 158 7.23 18.20 -14.07
C ALA A 158 7.34 17.37 -15.37
N ASP A 159 8.04 17.89 -16.38
CA ASP A 159 8.26 17.20 -17.66
C ASP A 159 9.55 16.35 -17.68
N ASP A 160 10.37 16.41 -16.64
CA ASP A 160 11.60 15.61 -16.54
C ASP A 160 11.28 14.09 -16.63
N PRO A 161 12.03 13.30 -17.42
CA PRO A 161 11.78 11.85 -17.58
C PRO A 161 11.83 11.05 -16.26
N ASP A 162 12.56 11.54 -15.27
CA ASP A 162 12.82 10.86 -14.00
C ASP A 162 12.00 11.41 -12.83
N VAL A 163 11.20 12.47 -13.04
CA VAL A 163 10.38 13.11 -11.96
C VAL A 163 9.50 12.11 -11.20
N ASN A 164 9.02 11.08 -11.89
CA ASN A 164 8.14 10.05 -11.33
C ASN A 164 8.87 8.76 -10.94
N ALA A 165 10.14 8.60 -11.28
CA ALA A 165 10.93 7.40 -11.02
C ALA A 165 10.77 6.85 -9.59
N PRO A 166 11.00 7.63 -8.52
CA PRO A 166 10.87 7.11 -7.16
C PRO A 166 9.43 6.74 -6.77
N TYR A 167 8.42 7.24 -7.50
CA TYR A 167 7.01 7.11 -7.13
C TYR A 167 6.23 6.11 -7.98
N ARG A 168 6.82 5.55 -9.04
CA ARG A 168 6.18 4.54 -9.90
C ARG A 168 5.80 3.30 -9.11
N LEU A 169 4.60 2.77 -9.39
CA LEU A 169 4.07 1.60 -8.69
C LEU A 169 4.78 0.32 -9.13
N TYR A 170 5.05 0.22 -10.44
CA TYR A 170 5.71 -0.89 -11.11
C TYR A 170 7.18 -0.59 -11.36
N ASP A 171 7.94 -1.64 -11.68
CA ASP A 171 9.34 -1.51 -12.06
C ASP A 171 9.47 -0.73 -13.36
N TYR A 172 10.61 -0.06 -13.51
CA TYR A 172 10.84 0.85 -14.63
C TYR A 172 12.31 0.81 -15.07
N PRO A 173 12.62 1.02 -16.35
CA PRO A 173 13.99 1.19 -16.79
C PRO A 173 14.50 2.55 -16.32
N ASP A 174 15.69 2.56 -15.73
CA ASP A 174 16.45 3.79 -15.49
C ASP A 174 16.71 4.51 -16.81
N SER A 175 16.45 5.83 -16.86
CA SER A 175 16.51 6.61 -18.10
C SER A 175 17.90 6.67 -18.72
N LYS A 176 18.96 6.54 -17.90
CA LYS A 176 20.35 6.69 -18.31
C LYS A 176 21.00 5.36 -18.67
N SER A 177 20.81 4.34 -17.84
CA SER A 177 21.44 3.03 -17.98
C SER A 177 20.56 1.99 -18.67
N GLY A 178 19.25 2.21 -18.73
CA GLY A 178 18.27 1.24 -19.20
C GLY A 178 18.08 0.04 -18.26
N GLN A 179 18.76 -0.01 -17.12
CA GLN A 179 18.63 -1.09 -16.15
C GLN A 179 17.29 -0.98 -15.43
N MET A 180 16.61 -2.11 -15.25
CA MET A 180 15.36 -2.15 -14.51
C MET A 180 15.59 -1.83 -13.03
N GLN A 181 14.86 -0.83 -12.55
CA GLN A 181 14.83 -0.38 -11.16
C GLN A 181 13.54 -0.84 -10.47
N PRO A 182 13.62 -1.16 -9.17
CA PRO A 182 12.46 -1.62 -8.42
C PRO A 182 11.47 -0.46 -8.21
N GLY A 183 10.25 -0.65 -8.70
CA GLY A 183 9.10 0.17 -8.38
C GLY A 183 8.62 -0.07 -6.96
N ARG A 184 7.55 0.64 -6.59
CA ARG A 184 7.06 0.63 -5.21
C ARG A 184 6.65 -0.77 -4.73
N ILE A 185 5.93 -1.55 -5.53
CA ILE A 185 5.50 -2.91 -5.14
C ILE A 185 6.70 -3.80 -4.85
N SER A 186 7.72 -3.76 -5.71
CA SER A 186 8.95 -4.53 -5.55
C SER A 186 9.72 -4.13 -4.30
N ARG A 187 9.86 -2.82 -4.04
CA ARG A 187 10.48 -2.32 -2.80
C ARG A 187 9.70 -2.70 -1.55
N ILE A 188 8.36 -2.71 -1.60
CA ILE A 188 7.52 -3.18 -0.50
C ILE A 188 7.76 -4.67 -0.25
N ASN A 189 7.77 -5.50 -1.30
CA ASN A 189 7.98 -6.94 -1.16
C ASN A 189 9.36 -7.27 -0.56
N GLN A 190 10.41 -6.51 -0.90
CA GLN A 190 11.75 -6.65 -0.31
C GLN A 190 11.79 -6.43 1.21
N LEU A 191 10.79 -5.76 1.78
CA LEU A 191 10.68 -5.56 3.23
C LEU A 191 9.94 -6.71 3.93
N GLU A 192 9.37 -7.66 3.18
CA GLU A 192 8.63 -8.81 3.71
C GLU A 192 7.56 -8.44 4.76
N PRO A 193 6.70 -7.43 4.50
CA PRO A 193 5.77 -6.95 5.52
C PRO A 193 4.66 -7.95 5.82
N GLU A 194 4.23 -7.99 7.08
CA GLU A 194 3.00 -8.70 7.46
C GLU A 194 1.78 -7.84 7.15
N LEU A 195 1.89 -6.52 7.32
CA LEU A 195 0.84 -5.54 7.05
C LEU A 195 1.35 -4.39 6.18
N ILE A 196 0.60 -4.06 5.14
CA ILE A 196 0.73 -2.82 4.38
C ILE A 196 -0.48 -1.93 4.70
N VAL A 197 -0.23 -0.69 5.10
CA VAL A 197 -1.25 0.35 5.27
C VAL A 197 -1.09 1.37 4.15
N SER A 198 -1.92 1.24 3.11
CA SER A 198 -1.90 2.15 1.96
C SER A 198 -2.91 3.28 2.18
N LEU A 199 -2.43 4.53 2.13
CA LEU A 199 -3.19 5.73 2.47
C LEU A 199 -3.46 6.56 1.22
N HIS A 200 -4.74 6.70 0.88
CA HIS A 200 -5.25 7.42 -0.28
C HIS A 200 -6.43 8.33 0.11
N ASN A 201 -6.78 9.26 -0.78
CA ASN A 201 -8.00 10.05 -0.69
C ASN A 201 -8.79 9.98 -2.00
N ASN A 202 -10.11 9.86 -1.89
CA ASN A 202 -10.96 9.81 -3.05
C ASN A 202 -11.42 11.19 -3.55
N PRO A 203 -11.70 11.33 -4.86
CA PRO A 203 -12.53 12.41 -5.35
C PRO A 203 -14.01 12.12 -5.08
N ALA A 204 -14.76 13.09 -4.51
CA ALA A 204 -16.20 12.95 -4.35
C ALA A 204 -16.92 13.53 -5.57
N GLY A 205 -17.70 12.71 -6.28
CA GLY A 205 -18.63 13.18 -7.30
C GLY A 205 -19.77 14.02 -6.70
N SER A 206 -20.57 14.66 -7.55
CA SER A 206 -21.76 15.43 -7.10
C SER A 206 -22.68 14.57 -6.24
N GLY A 207 -23.18 15.11 -5.14
CA GLY A 207 -24.05 14.39 -4.19
C GLY A 207 -23.37 13.36 -3.27
N HIS A 208 -22.11 12.95 -3.52
CA HIS A 208 -21.42 11.99 -2.67
C HIS A 208 -21.06 12.59 -1.29
N SER A 209 -21.52 11.97 -0.21
CA SER A 209 -21.44 12.51 1.16
C SER A 209 -20.02 12.57 1.73
N GLY A 210 -19.07 11.85 1.13
CA GLY A 210 -17.69 11.71 1.60
C GLY A 210 -17.54 10.49 2.51
N GLY A 211 -16.57 10.52 3.42
CA GLY A 211 -16.27 9.43 4.35
C GLY A 211 -15.00 8.68 4.01
N MET A 212 -14.98 7.39 4.33
CA MET A 212 -13.86 6.50 4.11
C MET A 212 -14.32 5.26 3.35
N ALA A 213 -13.42 4.58 2.65
CA ALA A 213 -13.72 3.29 2.02
C ALA A 213 -12.47 2.42 1.93
N ALA A 214 -12.68 1.11 1.94
CA ALA A 214 -11.61 0.17 1.62
C ALA A 214 -11.47 0.00 0.11
N VAL A 215 -10.28 -0.36 -0.35
CA VAL A 215 -10.02 -0.77 -1.74
C VAL A 215 -9.62 -2.24 -1.75
N LEU A 216 -10.35 -3.05 -2.53
CA LEU A 216 -10.21 -4.50 -2.54
C LEU A 216 -9.90 -5.04 -3.93
N ALA A 217 -9.09 -6.09 -3.98
CA ALA A 217 -8.95 -6.96 -5.14
C ALA A 217 -9.46 -8.36 -4.78
N PRO A 218 -10.39 -8.95 -5.55
CA PRO A 218 -10.84 -10.32 -5.33
C PRO A 218 -9.71 -11.34 -5.53
N ALA A 219 -9.82 -12.54 -4.93
CA ALA A 219 -8.88 -13.63 -5.20
C ALA A 219 -9.22 -14.39 -6.50
N TRP A 220 -8.33 -15.33 -6.87
CA TRP A 220 -8.47 -16.24 -8.02
C TRP A 220 -9.89 -16.77 -8.23
N GLY A 221 -10.56 -17.24 -7.16
CA GLY A 221 -11.87 -17.88 -7.27
C GLY A 221 -12.94 -16.98 -7.92
N THR A 222 -12.92 -15.68 -7.64
CA THR A 222 -13.86 -14.71 -8.23
C THR A 222 -13.56 -14.50 -9.72
N PHE A 223 -12.29 -14.28 -10.08
CA PHE A 223 -11.90 -14.12 -11.48
C PHE A 223 -12.15 -15.40 -12.29
N ALA A 224 -11.87 -16.57 -11.73
CA ALA A 224 -12.14 -17.85 -12.35
C ALA A 224 -13.65 -18.08 -12.57
N LEU A 225 -14.51 -17.66 -11.64
CA LEU A 225 -15.96 -17.67 -11.84
C LEU A 225 -16.37 -16.77 -13.01
N ILE A 226 -15.88 -15.53 -13.04
CA ILE A 226 -16.23 -14.57 -14.11
C ILE A 226 -15.74 -15.09 -15.48
N ARG A 227 -14.54 -15.67 -15.55
CA ARG A 227 -14.05 -16.34 -16.76
C ARG A 227 -14.97 -17.46 -17.21
N LYS A 228 -15.42 -18.34 -16.30
CA LYS A 228 -16.37 -19.41 -16.64
C LYS A 228 -17.69 -18.87 -17.17
N ILE A 229 -18.17 -17.75 -16.62
CA ILE A 229 -19.37 -17.09 -17.12
C ILE A 229 -19.13 -16.57 -18.55
N ASP A 230 -17.99 -15.94 -18.79
CA ASP A 230 -17.63 -15.41 -20.11
C ASP A 230 -17.41 -16.52 -21.16
N GLU A 231 -16.94 -17.69 -20.75
CA GLU A 231 -16.85 -18.91 -21.58
C GLU A 231 -18.20 -19.63 -21.76
N GLY A 232 -19.30 -19.11 -21.19
CA GLY A 232 -20.64 -19.70 -21.29
C GLY A 232 -20.85 -20.96 -20.44
N GLN A 233 -19.95 -21.24 -19.50
CA GLN A 233 -19.99 -22.43 -18.63
C GLN A 233 -20.82 -22.21 -17.36
N GLU A 234 -21.05 -20.96 -16.96
CA GLU A 234 -21.83 -20.57 -15.78
C GLU A 234 -22.73 -19.37 -16.14
N PRO A 235 -23.92 -19.22 -15.52
CA PRO A 235 -24.77 -18.07 -15.77
C PRO A 235 -24.32 -16.82 -14.99
N GLU A 236 -24.50 -15.63 -15.57
CA GLU A 236 -24.11 -14.33 -14.97
C GLU A 236 -24.65 -14.12 -13.55
N ILE A 237 -25.86 -14.63 -13.27
CA ILE A 237 -26.50 -14.54 -11.94
C ILE A 237 -25.63 -15.12 -10.82
N ARG A 238 -24.70 -16.04 -11.12
CA ARG A 238 -23.76 -16.58 -10.13
C ARG A 238 -22.83 -15.51 -9.59
N PHE A 239 -22.32 -14.62 -10.44
CA PHE A 239 -21.53 -13.46 -10.03
C PHE A 239 -22.40 -12.42 -9.31
N LEU A 240 -23.58 -12.10 -9.87
CA LEU A 240 -24.47 -11.08 -9.31
C LEU A 240 -24.98 -11.39 -7.89
N ARG A 241 -24.95 -12.66 -7.48
CA ARG A 241 -25.28 -13.11 -6.11
C ARG A 241 -24.10 -13.06 -5.15
N THR A 242 -22.89 -12.76 -5.63
CA THR A 242 -21.73 -12.57 -4.76
C THR A 242 -21.73 -11.18 -4.14
N PRO A 243 -21.12 -10.99 -2.95
CA PRO A 243 -20.98 -9.66 -2.35
C PRO A 243 -20.17 -8.69 -3.23
N TRP A 244 -19.29 -9.21 -4.09
CA TRP A 244 -18.46 -8.42 -5.01
C TRP A 244 -19.29 -7.62 -6.02
N ALA A 245 -20.47 -8.11 -6.42
CA ALA A 245 -21.31 -7.41 -7.39
C ALA A 245 -21.89 -6.09 -6.85
N GLN A 246 -21.88 -5.87 -5.54
CA GLN A 246 -22.38 -4.63 -4.93
C GLN A 246 -21.29 -3.55 -4.83
N THR A 247 -20.03 -3.95 -4.95
CA THR A 247 -18.86 -3.13 -4.63
C THR A 247 -17.92 -2.94 -5.83
N TRP A 248 -18.23 -3.56 -6.97
CA TRP A 248 -17.39 -3.46 -8.17
C TRP A 248 -17.45 -2.07 -8.79
N LEU A 249 -16.29 -1.50 -9.05
CA LEU A 249 -16.16 -0.19 -9.68
C LEU A 249 -16.59 -0.24 -11.14
N ILE A 250 -17.52 0.64 -11.50
CA ILE A 250 -17.92 0.88 -12.88
C ILE A 250 -17.19 2.13 -13.36
N THR A 251 -16.13 1.95 -14.14
CA THR A 251 -15.32 3.05 -14.66
C THR A 251 -15.78 3.59 -16.00
N ASP A 252 -16.56 2.80 -16.73
CA ASP A 252 -16.95 3.09 -18.11
C ASP A 252 -18.44 3.46 -18.16
N PRO A 253 -18.79 4.66 -18.65
CA PRO A 253 -20.19 5.09 -18.71
C PRO A 253 -21.08 4.10 -19.46
N GLY A 254 -22.24 3.79 -18.88
CA GLY A 254 -23.24 2.89 -19.47
C GLY A 254 -22.96 1.40 -19.29
N TRP A 255 -21.86 1.02 -18.65
CA TRP A 255 -21.56 -0.39 -18.37
C TRP A 255 -22.33 -0.92 -17.17
N SER A 256 -22.71 -2.19 -17.22
CA SER A 256 -23.18 -2.95 -16.06
C SER A 256 -22.02 -3.32 -15.14
N VAL A 257 -22.34 -3.70 -13.90
CA VAL A 257 -21.36 -4.23 -12.95
C VAL A 257 -20.63 -5.46 -13.51
N PHE A 258 -21.36 -6.37 -14.18
CA PHE A 258 -20.75 -7.56 -14.75
C PHE A 258 -19.82 -7.23 -15.91
N GLN A 259 -20.19 -6.27 -16.78
CA GLN A 259 -19.31 -5.82 -17.85
C GLN A 259 -18.00 -5.24 -17.29
N ALA A 260 -18.06 -4.44 -16.22
CA ALA A 260 -16.87 -3.90 -15.56
C ALA A 260 -16.02 -5.02 -14.94
N ALA A 261 -16.65 -5.94 -14.21
CA ALA A 261 -15.99 -7.09 -13.59
C ALA A 261 -15.36 -8.04 -14.61
N ARG A 262 -16.01 -8.24 -15.76
CA ARG A 262 -15.47 -8.99 -16.89
C ARG A 262 -14.24 -8.31 -17.46
N ALA A 263 -14.27 -7.01 -17.77
CA ALA A 263 -13.10 -6.34 -18.33
C ALA A 263 -11.90 -6.36 -17.36
N ASP A 264 -12.15 -6.25 -16.06
CA ASP A 264 -11.13 -6.45 -15.04
C ASP A 264 -10.58 -7.89 -15.05
N THR A 265 -11.46 -8.88 -15.09
CA THR A 265 -11.07 -10.31 -15.18
C THR A 265 -10.16 -10.57 -16.38
N TRP A 266 -10.42 -9.91 -17.50
CA TRP A 266 -9.55 -9.99 -18.67
C TRP A 266 -8.18 -9.35 -18.43
N VAL A 267 -8.10 -8.24 -17.70
CA VAL A 267 -6.80 -7.65 -17.33
C VAL A 267 -6.02 -8.60 -16.41
N TYR A 268 -6.73 -9.27 -15.49
CA TYR A 268 -6.13 -10.23 -14.56
C TYR A 268 -5.50 -11.44 -15.28
N PHE A 269 -6.16 -11.99 -16.31
CA PHE A 269 -5.66 -13.16 -17.03
C PHE A 269 -4.74 -12.83 -18.21
N HIS A 270 -5.09 -11.81 -18.99
CA HIS A 270 -4.48 -11.58 -20.31
C HIS A 270 -3.68 -10.28 -20.39
N GLY A 271 -3.83 -9.37 -19.42
CA GLY A 271 -3.24 -8.04 -19.49
C GLY A 271 -3.97 -7.07 -20.43
N TYR A 272 -5.17 -7.40 -20.90
CA TYR A 272 -6.00 -6.54 -21.76
C TYR A 272 -7.40 -6.37 -21.17
N ARG A 273 -8.07 -5.26 -21.47
CA ARG A 273 -9.51 -5.14 -21.18
C ARG A 273 -10.34 -5.81 -22.29
N THR A 274 -11.65 -5.92 -22.06
CA THR A 274 -12.63 -6.17 -23.12
C THR A 274 -13.33 -4.90 -23.56
N THR A 275 -13.98 -4.96 -24.71
CA THR A 275 -15.12 -4.10 -25.07
C THR A 275 -16.37 -4.49 -24.28
N ALA A 276 -17.45 -3.70 -24.41
CA ALA A 276 -18.70 -3.90 -23.66
C ALA A 276 -19.43 -5.21 -24.04
N ASP A 277 -19.26 -5.71 -25.26
CA ASP A 277 -19.78 -7.00 -25.73
C ASP A 277 -18.99 -8.21 -25.20
N GLY A 278 -17.75 -8.01 -24.73
CA GLY A 278 -16.87 -9.05 -24.19
C GLY A 278 -15.72 -9.44 -25.10
N SER A 279 -15.59 -8.80 -26.26
CA SER A 279 -14.47 -9.06 -27.17
C SER A 279 -13.15 -8.49 -26.59
N PRO A 280 -11.99 -9.15 -26.78
CA PRO A 280 -10.71 -8.60 -26.36
C PRO A 280 -10.41 -7.24 -27.00
N ASP A 281 -9.96 -6.26 -26.20
CA ASP A 281 -9.55 -4.94 -26.66
C ASP A 281 -8.02 -4.77 -26.56
N ARG A 282 -7.32 -5.08 -27.66
CA ARG A 282 -5.85 -4.92 -27.76
C ARG A 282 -5.39 -3.48 -27.63
N SER A 283 -6.26 -2.49 -27.89
CA SER A 283 -5.92 -1.07 -27.74
C SER A 283 -5.85 -0.66 -26.26
N LYS A 284 -6.50 -1.42 -25.38
CA LYS A 284 -6.51 -1.23 -23.93
C LYS A 284 -5.58 -2.21 -23.22
N ASN A 285 -4.34 -2.32 -23.72
CA ASN A 285 -3.25 -3.06 -23.06
C ASN A 285 -2.95 -2.46 -21.68
N ARG A 286 -2.87 -3.33 -20.67
CA ARG A 286 -2.51 -3.04 -19.28
C ARG A 286 -1.28 -3.83 -18.81
N GLY A 287 -0.68 -4.63 -19.69
CA GLY A 287 0.55 -5.38 -19.48
C GLY A 287 0.33 -6.68 -18.73
N ILE A 288 1.32 -7.58 -18.83
CA ILE A 288 1.40 -8.82 -18.04
C ILE A 288 1.94 -8.46 -16.66
N ARG A 289 1.04 -7.94 -15.81
CA ARG A 289 1.40 -7.19 -14.59
C ARG A 289 2.21 -7.98 -13.57
N GLN A 290 2.02 -9.30 -13.49
CA GLN A 290 2.82 -10.16 -12.62
C GLN A 290 4.31 -10.19 -13.00
N ASN A 291 4.65 -9.81 -14.22
CA ASN A 291 6.04 -9.73 -14.72
C ASN A 291 6.53 -8.27 -14.84
N MET A 292 5.76 -7.30 -14.34
CA MET A 292 6.13 -5.88 -14.30
C MET A 292 6.66 -5.46 -12.91
N VAL A 293 6.89 -6.43 -12.03
CA VAL A 293 7.42 -6.28 -10.68
C VAL A 293 8.45 -7.36 -10.40
N GLN A 294 9.45 -7.05 -9.58
CA GLN A 294 10.48 -7.95 -9.09
C GLN A 294 10.01 -8.65 -7.83
N TRP A 295 9.87 -9.96 -7.91
CA TRP A 295 9.45 -10.87 -6.85
C TRP A 295 9.60 -12.33 -7.30
N SER A 296 9.56 -13.26 -6.35
CA SER A 296 9.70 -14.70 -6.60
C SER A 296 8.60 -15.32 -7.49
N TYR A 297 7.46 -14.64 -7.64
CA TYR A 297 6.31 -15.14 -8.39
C TYR A 297 6.25 -14.67 -9.85
N ALA A 298 7.20 -13.84 -10.29
CA ALA A 298 7.34 -13.51 -11.70
C ALA A 298 7.78 -14.73 -12.51
N ASP A 299 7.47 -14.72 -13.80
CA ASP A 299 8.03 -15.69 -14.72
C ASP A 299 9.55 -15.52 -14.85
N LYS A 300 10.26 -16.63 -15.11
CA LYS A 300 11.72 -16.64 -15.17
C LYS A 300 12.27 -15.62 -16.20
N PRO A 301 13.45 -15.02 -15.96
CA PRO A 301 14.08 -14.11 -16.90
C PRO A 301 14.09 -14.64 -18.34
N GLY A 302 13.78 -13.78 -19.31
CA GLY A 302 13.63 -14.15 -20.72
C GLY A 302 12.25 -14.70 -21.09
N TRP A 303 11.24 -14.53 -20.23
CA TRP A 303 9.85 -14.88 -20.53
C TRP A 303 9.29 -14.12 -21.73
N GLU A 304 9.81 -12.93 -22.02
CA GLU A 304 9.41 -12.08 -23.13
C GLU A 304 9.61 -12.78 -24.48
N ALA A 305 10.66 -13.60 -24.62
CA ALA A 305 10.90 -14.41 -25.81
C ALA A 305 9.88 -15.55 -25.99
N LYS A 306 9.15 -15.90 -24.92
CA LYS A 306 8.08 -16.91 -24.91
C LYS A 306 6.69 -16.28 -25.01
N TYR A 307 6.61 -14.95 -24.99
CA TYR A 307 5.35 -14.24 -25.12
C TYR A 307 4.77 -14.44 -26.53
N ASN A 308 3.71 -15.23 -26.62
CA ASN A 308 2.96 -15.42 -27.84
C ASN A 308 1.45 -15.42 -27.53
N PRO A 309 0.75 -14.30 -27.75
CA PRO A 309 -0.66 -14.17 -27.39
C PRO A 309 -1.60 -14.98 -28.28
N ASP A 310 -1.14 -15.41 -29.46
CA ASP A 310 -1.94 -16.17 -30.42
C ASP A 310 -1.75 -17.70 -30.24
N GLN A 311 -0.96 -18.14 -29.25
CA GLN A 311 -0.73 -19.54 -28.92
C GLN A 311 -1.33 -19.90 -27.56
N ARG A 312 -1.77 -21.15 -27.43
CA ARG A 312 -2.18 -21.74 -26.15
C ARG A 312 -1.06 -21.67 -25.11
N GLY A 313 -1.35 -21.11 -23.94
CA GLY A 313 -0.35 -20.93 -22.88
C GLY A 313 -0.71 -19.82 -21.89
N PRO A 314 0.24 -19.41 -21.02
CA PRO A 314 0.03 -18.41 -19.98
C PRO A 314 -0.10 -16.96 -20.48
N TYR A 315 0.15 -16.73 -21.76
CA TYR A 315 0.03 -15.41 -22.38
C TYR A 315 -1.06 -15.34 -23.45
N ALA A 316 -1.82 -16.42 -23.63
CA ALA A 316 -2.85 -16.49 -24.66
C ALA A 316 -3.89 -15.38 -24.48
N ILE A 317 -4.31 -14.76 -25.57
CA ILE A 317 -5.27 -13.65 -25.55
C ILE A 317 -6.72 -14.11 -25.39
N ARG A 318 -7.02 -15.39 -25.59
CA ARG A 318 -8.37 -15.94 -25.46
C ARG A 318 -8.46 -16.82 -24.23
N HIS A 319 -9.56 -16.70 -23.49
CA HIS A 319 -9.88 -17.57 -22.37
C HIS A 319 -9.73 -19.06 -22.69
N ALA A 320 -10.26 -19.53 -23.84
CA ALA A 320 -10.17 -20.93 -24.23
C ALA A 320 -8.73 -21.47 -24.38
N ASP A 321 -7.79 -20.61 -24.76
CA ASP A 321 -6.39 -20.96 -24.97
C ASP A 321 -5.51 -20.67 -23.74
N PHE A 322 -6.03 -19.88 -22.80
CA PHE A 322 -5.28 -19.42 -21.65
C PHE A 322 -5.09 -20.52 -20.61
N GLN A 323 -3.83 -20.72 -20.24
CA GLN A 323 -3.40 -21.66 -19.21
C GLN A 323 -2.85 -20.89 -18.02
N ALA A 324 -3.51 -21.01 -16.87
CA ALA A 324 -3.05 -20.37 -15.65
C ALA A 324 -1.88 -21.12 -15.01
N SER A 325 -0.77 -21.22 -15.73
CA SER A 325 0.46 -21.89 -15.29
C SER A 325 1.50 -20.88 -14.83
N GLY A 326 2.38 -21.30 -13.93
CA GLY A 326 3.52 -20.49 -13.49
C GLY A 326 3.38 -20.01 -12.05
N PRO A 327 4.48 -19.51 -11.46
CA PRO A 327 4.57 -19.23 -10.02
C PRO A 327 3.48 -18.27 -9.53
N PHE A 328 3.17 -17.23 -10.30
CA PHE A 328 2.08 -16.30 -9.99
C PHE A 328 0.73 -17.00 -9.81
N PHE A 329 0.32 -17.82 -10.77
CA PHE A 329 -0.99 -18.46 -10.71
C PHE A 329 -1.07 -19.58 -9.67
N ASP A 330 0.05 -20.23 -9.37
CA ASP A 330 0.15 -21.19 -8.26
C ASP A 330 -0.02 -20.50 -6.91
N ARG A 331 0.59 -19.32 -6.73
CA ARG A 331 0.34 -18.46 -5.57
C ARG A 331 -1.12 -18.00 -5.50
N GLU A 332 -1.68 -17.51 -6.60
CA GLU A 332 -3.06 -17.01 -6.66
C GLU A 332 -4.10 -18.07 -6.25
N ARG A 333 -3.81 -19.35 -6.50
CA ARG A 333 -4.64 -20.50 -6.09
C ARG A 333 -4.36 -21.00 -4.68
N SER A 334 -3.35 -20.46 -4.00
CA SER A 334 -2.98 -20.90 -2.67
C SER A 334 -4.04 -20.53 -1.62
N ARG A 335 -4.05 -21.28 -0.52
CA ARG A 335 -4.91 -20.95 0.64
C ARG A 335 -4.60 -19.57 1.23
N PHE A 336 -3.35 -19.08 1.10
CA PHE A 336 -2.94 -17.79 1.64
C PHE A 336 -3.65 -16.65 0.92
N GLU A 337 -3.73 -16.71 -0.41
CA GLU A 337 -4.50 -15.75 -1.20
C GLU A 337 -6.00 -15.82 -0.91
N SER A 338 -6.51 -17.03 -0.67
CA SER A 338 -7.88 -17.19 -0.18
C SER A 338 -8.06 -16.50 1.18
N TRP A 339 -7.18 -16.69 2.17
CA TRP A 339 -7.33 -16.04 3.48
C TRP A 339 -7.20 -14.52 3.41
N ARG A 340 -6.30 -14.01 2.57
CA ARG A 340 -6.09 -12.57 2.40
C ARG A 340 -7.24 -11.87 1.71
N ARG A 341 -7.80 -12.49 0.65
CA ARG A 341 -8.69 -11.81 -0.31
C ARG A 341 -10.05 -12.47 -0.51
N SER A 342 -10.35 -13.58 0.17
CA SER A 342 -11.64 -14.28 0.11
C SER A 342 -12.18 -14.64 1.50
N GLY A 343 -13.51 -14.65 1.64
CA GLY A 343 -14.14 -14.93 2.94
C GLY A 343 -13.70 -13.96 4.03
N GLY A 344 -13.30 -14.48 5.20
CA GLY A 344 -12.85 -13.69 6.35
C GLY A 344 -13.98 -13.24 7.29
N PRO A 345 -13.67 -12.49 8.35
CA PRO A 345 -14.63 -12.10 9.39
C PRO A 345 -15.85 -11.33 8.86
N LEU A 346 -15.67 -10.58 7.76
CA LEU A 346 -16.74 -9.80 7.11
C LEU A 346 -17.48 -10.58 6.02
N GLY A 347 -17.21 -11.89 5.86
CA GLY A 347 -17.86 -12.77 4.88
C GLY A 347 -17.31 -12.67 3.45
N TYR A 348 -16.51 -11.65 3.12
CA TYR A 348 -15.80 -11.52 1.85
C TYR A 348 -14.58 -10.59 1.96
N GLY A 349 -13.65 -10.72 1.01
CA GLY A 349 -12.45 -9.89 0.93
C GLY A 349 -11.34 -10.23 1.92
N GLY A 350 -11.52 -11.25 2.75
CA GLY A 350 -10.49 -11.85 3.60
C GLY A 350 -9.95 -10.89 4.66
N ASP A 351 -8.74 -11.19 5.12
CA ASP A 351 -8.04 -10.36 6.10
C ASP A 351 -7.72 -8.95 5.56
N ASN A 352 -7.59 -8.76 4.24
CA ASN A 352 -7.41 -7.42 3.64
C ASN A 352 -8.64 -6.54 3.88
N HIS A 353 -9.84 -7.10 3.70
CA HIS A 353 -11.07 -6.36 3.95
C HIS A 353 -11.25 -6.09 5.44
N TYR A 354 -11.07 -7.11 6.29
CA TYR A 354 -11.15 -6.92 7.73
C TYR A 354 -10.16 -5.85 8.23
N ALA A 355 -8.88 -5.93 7.84
CA ALA A 355 -7.87 -4.94 8.24
C ALA A 355 -8.24 -3.53 7.77
N SER A 356 -8.69 -3.37 6.53
CA SER A 356 -9.08 -2.06 6.00
C SER A 356 -10.25 -1.45 6.79
N ASP A 357 -11.32 -2.23 6.98
CA ASP A 357 -12.52 -1.80 7.66
C ASP A 357 -12.27 -1.49 9.14
N GLU A 358 -11.47 -2.35 9.79
CA GLU A 358 -11.13 -2.22 11.19
C GLU A 358 -10.29 -0.96 11.45
N LEU A 359 -9.29 -0.67 10.60
CA LEU A 359 -8.53 0.58 10.72
C LEU A 359 -9.40 1.84 10.52
N MET A 360 -10.38 1.81 9.62
CA MET A 360 -11.34 2.91 9.45
C MET A 360 -12.31 3.03 10.64
N ARG A 361 -12.73 1.92 11.25
CA ARG A 361 -13.50 1.93 12.51
C ARG A 361 -12.66 2.53 13.64
N PHE A 362 -11.37 2.19 13.72
CA PHE A 362 -10.46 2.80 14.67
C PHE A 362 -10.30 4.30 14.44
N ALA A 363 -10.21 4.75 13.20
CA ALA A 363 -10.23 6.18 12.86
C ALA A 363 -11.51 6.86 13.39
N GLN A 364 -12.70 6.30 13.13
CA GLN A 364 -13.99 6.83 13.62
C GLN A 364 -14.07 6.89 15.14
N TYR A 365 -13.69 5.79 15.79
CA TYR A 365 -13.75 5.66 17.24
C TYR A 365 -12.73 6.58 17.91
N GLY A 366 -11.52 6.65 17.36
CA GLY A 366 -10.43 7.44 17.89
C GLY A 366 -10.63 8.95 17.72
N PHE A 367 -11.18 9.42 16.59
CA PHE A 367 -11.61 10.82 16.47
C PHE A 367 -12.56 11.22 17.59
N ARG A 368 -13.58 10.41 17.89
CA ARG A 368 -14.54 10.69 18.98
C ARG A 368 -13.93 10.55 20.37
N THR A 369 -12.90 9.71 20.51
CA THR A 369 -12.18 9.50 21.76
C THR A 369 -11.27 10.68 22.08
N LEU A 370 -10.53 11.16 21.08
CA LEU A 370 -9.43 12.11 21.22
C LEU A 370 -9.86 13.57 21.03
N ALA A 371 -10.85 13.83 20.17
CA ALA A 371 -11.39 15.16 19.91
C ALA A 371 -12.89 15.21 20.29
N LYS A 372 -13.21 15.90 21.39
CA LYS A 372 -14.57 15.93 21.95
C LYS A 372 -15.59 16.53 21.00
N GLU A 373 -15.18 17.50 20.20
CA GLU A 373 -15.98 18.19 19.20
C GLU A 373 -16.41 17.29 18.03
N LEU A 374 -15.71 16.16 17.80
CA LEU A 374 -16.04 15.20 16.74
C LEU A 374 -17.03 14.11 17.20
N ARG A 375 -17.54 14.20 18.44
CA ARG A 375 -18.55 13.27 18.98
C ARG A 375 -19.95 13.50 18.42
N THR A 376 -20.21 14.64 17.81
CA THR A 376 -21.51 15.00 17.27
C THR A 376 -21.80 14.26 15.96
N ASP A 377 -23.08 13.99 15.71
CA ASP A 377 -23.52 13.32 14.49
C ASP A 377 -23.15 14.14 13.24
N GLY A 378 -22.64 13.45 12.22
CA GLY A 378 -22.22 14.08 10.96
C GLY A 378 -20.86 14.79 10.99
N ALA A 379 -20.19 14.90 12.14
CA ALA A 379 -18.84 15.47 12.24
C ALA A 379 -17.78 14.63 11.51
N ILE A 380 -18.03 13.31 11.39
CA ILE A 380 -17.20 12.36 10.66
C ILE A 380 -18.09 11.70 9.59
N GLY A 381 -17.54 11.51 8.38
CA GLY A 381 -18.25 10.81 7.30
C GLY A 381 -18.45 9.32 7.59
N PRO A 382 -19.28 8.60 6.84
CA PRO A 382 -19.48 7.17 7.03
C PRO A 382 -18.25 6.34 6.62
N ILE A 383 -18.25 5.05 6.95
CA ILE A 383 -17.47 4.05 6.21
C ILE A 383 -18.38 3.54 5.09
N ASN A 384 -17.98 3.79 3.85
CA ASN A 384 -18.71 3.43 2.64
C ASN A 384 -18.39 1.98 2.24
N PRO A 385 -19.25 1.35 1.41
CA PRO A 385 -18.91 0.08 0.77
C PRO A 385 -17.56 0.16 0.04
N PRO A 386 -16.78 -0.94 0.00
CA PRO A 386 -15.46 -0.92 -0.59
C PRO A 386 -15.50 -0.71 -2.11
N TYR A 387 -14.37 -0.25 -2.64
CA TYR A 387 -14.10 -0.16 -4.06
C TYR A 387 -13.40 -1.42 -4.55
N THR A 388 -14.07 -2.22 -5.39
CA THR A 388 -13.53 -3.49 -5.90
C THR A 388 -13.12 -3.37 -7.36
N SER A 389 -11.89 -3.77 -7.67
CA SER A 389 -11.36 -3.90 -9.04
C SER A 389 -10.09 -4.77 -9.02
N THR A 390 -9.36 -4.87 -10.13
CA THR A 390 -8.06 -5.56 -10.19
C THR A 390 -6.89 -4.71 -9.72
N TYR A 391 -7.02 -4.13 -8.53
CA TYR A 391 -6.00 -3.25 -7.95
C TYR A 391 -4.65 -3.96 -7.77
N SER A 392 -3.57 -3.27 -8.14
CA SER A 392 -2.23 -3.84 -8.25
C SER A 392 -1.63 -4.18 -6.88
N LEU A 393 -1.64 -3.23 -5.94
CA LEU A 393 -1.01 -3.39 -4.64
C LEU A 393 -1.54 -4.61 -3.87
N PRO A 394 -2.87 -4.80 -3.66
CA PRO A 394 -3.38 -5.99 -2.99
C PRO A 394 -3.13 -7.30 -3.75
N THR A 395 -2.92 -7.25 -5.06
CA THR A 395 -2.67 -8.45 -5.89
C THR A 395 -1.20 -8.88 -5.87
N PHE A 396 -0.28 -7.92 -6.03
CA PHE A 396 1.15 -8.19 -6.28
C PHE A 396 2.04 -7.99 -5.04
N SER A 397 1.46 -7.80 -3.87
CA SER A 397 2.18 -7.80 -2.60
C SER A 397 1.91 -9.06 -1.78
N ASN A 398 2.94 -9.60 -1.10
CA ASN A 398 2.82 -10.71 -0.15
C ASN A 398 2.66 -10.18 1.28
N ALA A 399 1.52 -9.57 1.58
CA ALA A 399 1.21 -9.01 2.89
C ALA A 399 -0.30 -8.81 3.06
N ILE A 400 -0.82 -8.77 4.27
CA ILE A 400 -2.19 -8.25 4.44
C ILE A 400 -2.19 -6.77 4.03
N VAL A 401 -3.07 -6.37 3.13
CA VAL A 401 -3.13 -5.00 2.62
C VAL A 401 -4.39 -4.32 3.14
N ALA A 402 -4.19 -3.38 4.07
CA ALA A 402 -5.18 -2.40 4.47
C ALA A 402 -5.09 -1.20 3.52
N TYR A 403 -5.90 -1.20 2.45
CA TYR A 403 -5.91 -0.11 1.47
C TYR A 403 -7.06 0.84 1.81
N LEU A 404 -6.71 2.02 2.29
CA LEU A 404 -7.62 2.99 2.86
C LEU A 404 -7.76 4.21 1.95
N GLU A 405 -8.96 4.42 1.43
CA GLU A 405 -9.39 5.73 0.96
C GLU A 405 -9.92 6.49 2.18
N ILE A 406 -9.03 7.19 2.88
CA ILE A 406 -9.27 7.65 4.27
C ILE A 406 -10.06 8.97 4.34
N ALA A 407 -10.27 9.65 3.23
CA ALA A 407 -11.06 10.87 3.15
C ALA A 407 -11.39 11.23 1.69
N TYR A 408 -12.29 12.21 1.52
CA TYR A 408 -12.51 12.88 0.24
C TYR A 408 -12.02 14.32 0.32
N LEU A 409 -10.89 14.64 -0.33
CA LEU A 409 -10.20 15.92 -0.10
C LEU A 409 -11.01 17.13 -0.58
N ASN A 410 -11.89 16.94 -1.57
CA ASN A 410 -12.80 17.99 -2.04
C ASN A 410 -14.02 18.20 -1.12
N ARG A 411 -14.24 17.33 -0.11
CA ARG A 411 -15.24 17.54 0.95
C ARG A 411 -14.61 18.27 2.13
N LYS A 412 -15.19 19.42 2.50
CA LYS A 412 -14.67 20.28 3.58
C LYS A 412 -14.49 19.52 4.90
N ARG A 413 -15.48 18.72 5.30
CA ARG A 413 -15.46 17.89 6.52
C ARG A 413 -14.27 16.93 6.50
N ASP A 414 -14.18 16.08 5.48
CA ASP A 414 -13.15 15.04 5.44
C ASP A 414 -11.74 15.64 5.30
N ARG A 415 -11.61 16.72 4.52
CA ARG A 415 -10.37 17.49 4.46
C ARG A 415 -9.97 18.06 5.83
N GLN A 416 -10.92 18.54 6.64
CA GLN A 416 -10.65 19.00 8.00
C GLN A 416 -10.13 17.86 8.87
N LEU A 417 -10.68 16.64 8.75
CA LEU A 417 -10.16 15.46 9.46
C LEU A 417 -8.71 15.17 9.07
N MET A 418 -8.39 15.24 7.78
CA MET A 418 -7.02 15.01 7.27
C MET A 418 -6.02 16.09 7.63
N THR A 419 -6.48 17.32 7.89
CA THR A 419 -5.60 18.48 8.05
C THR A 419 -5.49 18.94 9.49
N ALA A 420 -6.62 19.25 10.12
CA ALA A 420 -6.70 19.76 11.48
C ALA A 420 -6.64 18.64 12.52
N TYR A 421 -7.20 17.47 12.21
CA TYR A 421 -7.24 16.30 13.13
C TYR A 421 -6.28 15.18 12.71
N ARG A 422 -5.20 15.53 12.00
CA ARG A 422 -4.24 14.55 11.47
C ARG A 422 -3.57 13.74 12.58
N GLU A 423 -3.32 14.39 13.72
CA GLU A 423 -2.68 13.77 14.87
C GLU A 423 -3.59 12.69 15.46
N GLU A 424 -4.86 13.00 15.67
CA GLU A 424 -5.88 12.07 16.15
C GLU A 424 -6.06 10.93 15.16
N LEU A 425 -6.08 11.19 13.86
CA LEU A 425 -6.16 10.15 12.84
C LEU A 425 -4.94 9.21 12.89
N ALA A 426 -3.73 9.76 12.98
CA ALA A 426 -2.51 8.96 13.08
C ALA A 426 -2.48 8.10 14.35
N GLN A 427 -2.84 8.69 15.50
CA GLN A 427 -2.98 7.96 16.77
C GLN A 427 -4.01 6.83 16.67
N SER A 428 -5.16 7.11 16.06
CA SER A 428 -6.24 6.13 15.89
C SER A 428 -5.82 4.96 15.01
N LEU A 429 -5.16 5.23 13.88
CA LEU A 429 -4.61 4.20 13.01
C LEU A 429 -3.51 3.40 13.70
N ALA A 430 -2.65 4.03 14.51
CA ALA A 430 -1.61 3.32 15.25
C ALA A 430 -2.19 2.35 16.29
N VAL A 431 -3.24 2.76 17.00
CA VAL A 431 -3.98 1.89 17.92
C VAL A 431 -4.69 0.77 17.15
N GLY A 432 -5.27 1.06 15.99
CA GLY A 432 -5.89 0.05 15.13
C GLY A 432 -4.88 -0.99 14.64
N ILE A 433 -3.69 -0.56 14.20
CA ILE A 433 -2.61 -1.47 13.83
C ILE A 433 -2.22 -2.34 15.02
N TYR A 434 -2.01 -1.76 16.21
CA TYR A 434 -1.77 -2.54 17.43
C TYR A 434 -2.86 -3.60 17.66
N SER A 435 -4.13 -3.22 17.52
CA SER A 435 -5.27 -4.13 17.68
C SER A 435 -5.28 -5.28 16.67
N LEU A 436 -4.86 -5.04 15.42
CA LEU A 436 -4.78 -6.10 14.42
C LEU A 436 -3.76 -7.19 14.79
N PHE A 437 -2.73 -6.86 15.57
CA PHE A 437 -1.69 -7.82 15.98
C PHE A 437 -1.91 -8.41 17.39
N ALA A 438 -2.27 -7.58 18.38
CA ALA A 438 -2.42 -8.01 19.78
C ALA A 438 -3.88 -8.19 20.23
N GLY A 439 -4.83 -7.67 19.47
CA GLY A 439 -6.20 -7.46 19.95
C GLY A 439 -6.29 -6.31 20.95
N LEU A 440 -7.50 -5.79 21.13
CA LEU A 440 -7.77 -4.69 22.05
C LEU A 440 -9.23 -4.71 22.53
N GLU A 441 -9.45 -4.89 23.83
CA GLU A 441 -10.79 -4.80 24.42
C GLU A 441 -11.20 -3.32 24.55
N LEU A 442 -12.04 -2.85 23.64
CA LEU A 442 -12.42 -1.44 23.61
C LEU A 442 -13.41 -1.05 24.71
N LYS A 443 -13.32 0.20 25.14
CA LYS A 443 -14.32 0.77 26.06
C LYS A 443 -15.69 0.77 25.37
N PRO A 444 -16.76 0.32 26.06
CA PRO A 444 -18.08 0.27 25.44
C PRO A 444 -18.58 1.69 25.15
N ARG A 445 -18.98 1.92 23.89
CA ARG A 445 -19.54 3.20 23.42
C ARG A 445 -20.72 2.93 22.49
N ALA A 446 -21.78 3.72 22.64
CA ALA A 446 -22.91 3.72 21.71
C ALA A 446 -22.64 4.67 20.52
N TRP A 447 -21.56 4.42 19.79
CA TRP A 447 -21.17 5.20 18.60
C TRP A 447 -21.34 4.35 17.34
N PRO A 448 -21.48 4.97 16.16
CA PRO A 448 -21.45 4.20 14.91
C PRO A 448 -20.03 3.69 14.65
N PHE A 449 -19.93 2.56 13.93
CA PHE A 449 -18.66 1.99 13.46
C PHE A 449 -17.64 1.73 14.60
N VAL A 450 -18.10 1.17 15.72
CA VAL A 450 -17.20 0.72 16.79
C VAL A 450 -16.34 -0.44 16.24
N PRO A 451 -15.00 -0.40 16.42
CA PRO A 451 -14.14 -1.50 16.02
C PRO A 451 -14.46 -2.77 16.83
N ASP A 452 -14.18 -3.92 16.23
CA ASP A 452 -14.34 -5.21 16.91
C ASP A 452 -13.22 -5.44 17.93
N GLY A 453 -12.01 -4.98 17.61
CA GLY A 453 -10.82 -5.12 18.43
C GLY A 453 -10.13 -6.48 18.31
N SER A 454 -10.61 -7.37 17.44
CA SER A 454 -10.02 -8.71 17.29
C SER A 454 -8.70 -8.68 16.50
N ALA A 455 -7.73 -9.47 16.97
CA ALA A 455 -6.48 -9.69 16.26
C ALA A 455 -6.68 -10.55 15.01
N ILE A 456 -5.89 -10.30 13.98
CA ILE A 456 -5.71 -11.22 12.88
C ILE A 456 -4.78 -12.36 13.33
N ASN A 457 -5.17 -13.59 13.03
CA ASN A 457 -4.26 -14.73 13.17
C ASN A 457 -3.19 -14.69 12.07
N PHE A 458 -2.08 -14.00 12.31
CA PHE A 458 -0.94 -13.93 11.39
C PHE A 458 -0.17 -15.26 11.31
N GLU A 459 -0.18 -16.09 12.36
CA GLU A 459 0.54 -17.37 12.40
C GLU A 459 0.11 -18.34 11.29
N LYS A 460 -1.17 -18.27 10.86
CA LYS A 460 -1.67 -19.11 9.76
C LYS A 460 -0.88 -18.91 8.46
N TYR A 461 -0.26 -17.75 8.26
CA TYR A 461 0.53 -17.44 7.07
C TYR A 461 1.93 -18.06 7.06
N GLY A 462 2.47 -18.50 8.20
CA GLY A 462 3.77 -19.19 8.26
C GLY A 462 4.91 -18.38 7.62
N ARG A 463 5.45 -18.85 6.49
CA ARG A 463 6.52 -18.16 5.74
C ARG A 463 6.02 -17.31 4.57
N TYR A 464 4.72 -17.29 4.30
CA TYR A 464 4.13 -16.67 3.12
C TYR A 464 4.62 -15.22 2.84
N PHE A 465 4.78 -14.40 3.88
CA PHE A 465 5.25 -13.01 3.75
C PHE A 465 6.74 -12.91 3.35
N ARG A 466 7.54 -13.94 3.65
CA ARG A 466 8.98 -14.02 3.35
C ARG A 466 9.27 -14.72 2.02
N ASP A 467 8.39 -15.65 1.60
CA ASP A 467 8.51 -16.39 0.33
C ASP A 467 8.49 -15.48 -0.92
N VAL A 468 8.35 -14.15 -0.78
CA VAL A 468 8.38 -13.18 -1.89
C VAL A 468 9.78 -12.73 -2.29
N SER A 469 10.74 -12.84 -1.37
CA SER A 469 12.15 -12.43 -1.54
C SER A 469 13.10 -13.60 -1.81
N GLU A 470 12.66 -14.83 -1.54
CA GLU A 470 13.37 -16.09 -1.82
C GLU A 470 13.11 -16.56 -3.26
#